data_AF-A0A7V6NGC1-F1
#
_entry.id   AF-A0A7V6NGC1-F1
#
_cell.length_a   1.000
_cell.length_b   1.000
_cell.length_c   1.000
_cell.angle_alpha   90.00
_cell.angle_beta   90.00
_cell.angle_gamma   90.00
#
_symmetry.space_group_name_H-M   'P 1'
#
loop_
_entity.id
_entity.type
_entity.pdbx_description
1 polymer ?
#
loop_
_entity_poly.entity_id
_entity_poly.type
_entity_poly.pdbx_seq_one_letter_code
_entity_poly.pdbx_strand_id
1 'polypeptide(L)'
;MSIEKWEPKGKARVEFMQLEKKFGIGESLAMVYCKYNHNVLASSNLKDIKEYCTDNGITYVTTMDLLHRAWIRQLMTEKECDQFISDVIRKGSKLPVRRIKDYKSRGIVL
;
A
#
# COMPACT_ATOMS: atom_id res chain seq x y z
N MET A 1 11.02 5.36 15.99
CA MET A 1 9.90 5.65 15.06
C MET A 1 9.32 6.99 15.47
N SER A 2 9.55 8.05 14.70
CA SER A 2 8.97 9.38 14.96
C SER A 2 7.62 9.48 14.25
N ILE A 3 6.59 9.95 14.96
CA ILE A 3 5.31 10.28 14.34
C ILE A 3 5.45 11.66 13.72
N GLU A 4 5.32 11.73 12.40
CA GLU A 4 5.28 13.01 11.70
C GLU A 4 3.91 13.65 11.87
N LYS A 5 3.88 14.86 12.43
CA LYS A 5 2.67 15.68 12.46
C LYS A 5 2.60 16.45 11.14
N TRP A 6 1.79 15.95 10.22
CA TRP A 6 1.57 16.61 8.94
C TRP A 6 0.14 17.12 8.83
N GLU A 7 0.00 18.38 8.42
CA GLU A 7 -1.29 19.02 8.15
C GLU A 7 -1.28 19.56 6.71
N PRO A 8 -2.23 19.15 5.84
CA PRO A 8 -2.28 19.65 4.48
C PRO A 8 -2.62 21.14 4.46
N LYS A 9 -1.90 21.91 3.64
CA LYS A 9 -2.10 23.37 3.45
C LYS A 9 -2.29 23.69 1.97
N GLY A 10 -2.89 24.84 1.68
CA GLY A 10 -3.10 25.32 0.31
C GLY A 10 -3.79 24.28 -0.57
N LYS A 11 -3.18 23.96 -1.73
CA LYS A 11 -3.72 22.99 -2.69
C LYS A 11 -3.90 21.58 -2.10
N ALA A 12 -2.97 21.13 -1.25
CA ALA A 12 -3.08 19.82 -0.59
C ALA A 12 -4.32 19.74 0.31
N ARG A 13 -4.69 20.84 0.98
CA ARG A 13 -5.90 20.88 1.83
C ARG A 13 -7.18 20.77 1.02
N VAL A 14 -7.24 21.51 -0.09
CA VAL A 14 -8.40 21.47 -1.02
C VAL A 14 -8.58 20.07 -1.59
N GLU A 15 -7.48 19.44 -2.01
CA GLU A 15 -7.48 18.10 -2.56
C GLU A 15 -7.89 17.04 -1.51
N PHE A 16 -7.37 17.15 -0.28
CA PHE A 16 -7.80 16.31 0.84
C PHE A 16 -9.32 16.39 1.07
N MET A 17 -9.88 17.61 1.13
CA MET A 17 -11.33 17.81 1.31
C MET A 17 -12.18 17.23 0.16
N GLN A 18 -11.61 17.10 -1.04
CA GLN A 18 -12.29 16.46 -2.17
C GLN A 18 -12.25 14.94 -2.08
N LEU A 19 -11.11 14.37 -1.67
CA LEU A 19 -10.93 12.93 -1.51
C LEU A 19 -11.70 12.38 -0.30
N GLU A 20 -11.76 13.12 0.81
CA GLU A 20 -12.49 12.73 2.03
C GLU A 20 -13.99 12.51 1.78
N LYS A 21 -14.56 13.17 0.77
CA LYS A 21 -15.96 12.94 0.35
C LYS A 21 -16.18 11.57 -0.30
N LYS A 22 -15.11 10.92 -0.75
CA LYS A 22 -15.12 9.65 -1.49
C LYS A 22 -14.50 8.49 -0.71
N PHE A 23 -13.48 8.77 0.09
CA PHE A 23 -12.66 7.78 0.78
C PHE A 23 -12.56 8.09 2.28
N GLY A 24 -12.02 7.15 3.06
CA GLY A 24 -11.77 7.41 4.48
C GLY A 24 -10.76 8.54 4.71
N ILE A 25 -10.82 9.18 5.89
CA ILE A 25 -9.88 10.24 6.31
C ILE A 25 -8.43 9.77 6.15
N GLY A 26 -8.12 8.56 6.65
CA GLY A 26 -6.77 8.01 6.61
C GLY A 26 -6.26 7.76 5.19
N GLU A 27 -7.10 7.19 4.31
CA GLU A 27 -6.76 6.93 2.90
C GLU A 27 -6.57 8.24 2.15
N SER A 28 -7.48 9.19 2.34
CA SER A 28 -7.42 10.52 1.74
C SER A 28 -6.14 11.25 2.16
N LEU A 29 -5.81 11.24 3.44
CA LEU A 29 -4.61 11.89 3.96
C LEU A 29 -3.34 11.21 3.43
N ALA A 30 -3.29 9.87 3.41
CA ALA A 30 -2.14 9.13 2.90
C ALA A 30 -1.89 9.40 1.41
N MET A 31 -2.94 9.44 0.60
CA MET A 31 -2.88 9.75 -0.83
C MET A 31 -2.31 11.16 -1.09
N VAL A 32 -2.87 12.18 -0.43
CA VAL A 32 -2.38 13.56 -0.57
C VAL A 32 -0.96 13.69 -0.03
N TYR A 33 -0.66 13.09 1.14
CA TYR A 33 0.68 13.13 1.70
C TYR A 33 1.72 12.56 0.71
N CYS A 34 1.45 11.39 0.12
CA CYS A 34 2.39 10.76 -0.81
C CYS A 34 2.58 11.59 -2.08
N LYS A 35 1.52 12.21 -2.61
CA LYS A 35 1.59 13.10 -3.77
C LYS A 35 2.51 14.30 -3.54
N TYR A 36 2.33 15.00 -2.43
CA TYR A 36 3.02 16.27 -2.17
C TYR A 36 4.41 16.11 -1.55
N ASN A 37 4.75 14.92 -1.05
CA ASN A 37 6.06 14.62 -0.45
C ASN A 37 6.87 13.60 -1.26
N HIS A 38 6.42 13.20 -2.45
CA HIS A 38 7.07 12.20 -3.31
C HIS A 38 7.38 10.87 -2.60
N ASN A 39 6.45 10.44 -1.75
CA ASN A 39 6.58 9.23 -0.96
C ASN A 39 5.84 8.04 -1.57
N VAL A 40 6.13 6.85 -1.05
CA VAL A 40 5.50 5.59 -1.46
C VAL A 40 4.31 5.27 -0.55
N LEU A 41 3.17 4.90 -1.16
CA LEU A 41 1.96 4.57 -0.41
C LEU A 41 1.84 3.04 -0.22
N ALA A 42 1.83 2.56 1.03
CA ALA A 42 1.57 1.15 1.32
C ALA A 42 0.08 0.92 1.64
N SER A 43 -0.59 0.00 0.93
CA SER A 43 -2.00 -0.33 1.19
C SER A 43 -2.34 -1.79 0.88
N SER A 44 -3.20 -2.38 1.70
CA SER A 44 -3.87 -3.67 1.43
C SER A 44 -5.18 -3.51 0.66
N ASN A 45 -5.70 -2.28 0.54
CA ASN A 45 -6.94 -1.95 -0.16
C ASN A 45 -6.64 -1.17 -1.45
N LEU A 46 -6.55 -1.89 -2.57
CA LEU A 46 -6.23 -1.27 -3.86
C LEU A 46 -7.41 -0.58 -4.53
N LYS A 47 -8.64 -0.94 -4.14
CA LYS A 47 -9.85 -0.38 -4.77
C LYS A 47 -9.87 1.13 -4.64
N ASP A 48 -9.45 1.64 -3.48
CA ASP A 48 -9.63 3.04 -3.13
C ASP A 48 -8.42 3.91 -3.52
N ILE A 49 -7.22 3.31 -3.61
CA ILE A 49 -5.98 4.06 -3.86
C ILE A 49 -5.42 3.94 -5.29
N LYS A 50 -5.77 2.88 -6.04
CA LYS A 50 -5.05 2.52 -7.27
C LYS A 50 -5.16 3.59 -8.36
N GLU A 51 -6.38 4.04 -8.66
CA GLU A 51 -6.64 5.04 -9.71
C GLU A 51 -5.90 6.34 -9.38
N TYR A 52 -6.14 6.87 -8.18
CA TYR A 52 -5.48 8.09 -7.71
C TYR A 52 -3.95 8.01 -7.75
N CYS A 53 -3.37 6.90 -7.26
CA CYS A 53 -1.91 6.75 -7.28
C CYS A 53 -1.36 6.70 -8.70
N THR A 54 -2.04 6.00 -9.61
CA THR A 54 -1.63 5.90 -11.01
C THR A 54 -1.68 7.27 -11.69
N ASP A 55 -2.77 8.00 -11.54
CA ASP A 55 -2.98 9.31 -12.17
C ASP A 55 -2.02 10.39 -11.67
N ASN A 56 -1.54 10.26 -10.43
CA ASN A 56 -0.63 11.22 -9.80
C ASN A 56 0.83 10.74 -9.75
N GLY A 57 1.16 9.63 -10.40
CA GLY A 57 2.54 9.10 -10.43
C GLY A 57 3.07 8.67 -9.06
N ILE A 58 2.19 8.26 -8.15
CA ILE A 58 2.55 7.78 -6.80
C ILE A 58 2.83 6.29 -6.88
N THR A 59 4.05 5.88 -6.52
CA THR A 59 4.37 4.47 -6.33
C THR A 59 3.59 3.94 -5.13
N TYR A 60 2.83 2.86 -5.32
CA TYR A 60 2.13 2.19 -4.22
C TYR A 60 2.62 0.75 -4.06
N VAL A 61 2.70 0.27 -2.83
CA VAL A 61 3.09 -1.10 -2.47
C VAL A 61 1.97 -1.83 -1.76
N THR A 62 1.86 -3.12 -2.05
CA THR A 62 0.84 -4.00 -1.50
C THR A 62 1.44 -4.92 -0.44
N THR A 63 0.58 -5.58 0.32
CA THR A 63 0.98 -6.66 1.22
C THR A 63 1.82 -7.72 0.51
N MET A 64 1.51 -8.06 -0.75
CA MET A 64 2.28 -9.06 -1.49
C MET A 64 3.66 -8.56 -1.92
N ASP A 65 3.81 -7.27 -2.28
CA ASP A 65 5.13 -6.74 -2.62
C ASP A 65 6.05 -6.75 -1.40
N LEU A 66 5.52 -6.37 -0.22
CA LEU A 66 6.25 -6.41 1.04
C LEU A 66 6.62 -7.85 1.42
N LEU A 67 5.69 -8.80 1.29
CA LEU A 67 5.92 -10.20 1.61
C LEU A 67 6.95 -10.84 0.67
N HIS A 68 6.84 -10.57 -0.62
CA HIS A 68 7.83 -11.03 -1.60
C HIS A 68 9.21 -10.45 -1.31
N ARG A 69 9.30 -9.17 -0.92
CA ARG A 69 10.58 -8.57 -0.52
C ARG A 69 11.15 -9.22 0.74
N ALA A 70 10.32 -9.55 1.73
CA ALA A 70 10.76 -10.28 2.93
C ALA A 70 11.33 -11.66 2.58
N TRP A 71 10.69 -12.38 1.65
CA TRP A 71 11.15 -13.68 1.17
C TRP A 71 12.50 -13.59 0.43
N ILE A 72 12.62 -12.69 -0.55
CA ILE A 72 13.86 -12.50 -1.32
C ILE A 72 15.02 -12.05 -0.42
N ARG A 73 14.73 -11.26 0.62
CA ARG A 73 15.73 -10.84 1.61
C ARG A 73 16.01 -11.88 2.70
N GLN A 74 15.43 -13.08 2.60
CA GLN A 74 15.57 -14.18 3.55
C GLN A 74 15.18 -13.78 4.99
N LEU A 75 14.28 -12.81 5.14
CA LEU A 75 13.68 -12.43 6.43
C LEU A 75 12.53 -13.36 6.81
N MET A 76 11.95 -14.04 5.81
CA MET A 76 10.93 -15.07 5.96
C MET A 76 11.22 -16.21 4.97
N THR A 77 10.98 -17.44 5.38
CA THR A 77 11.02 -18.64 4.53
C THR A 77 9.77 -18.72 3.64
N GLU A 78 9.83 -19.52 2.58
CA GLU A 78 8.66 -19.79 1.71
C GLU A 78 7.46 -20.27 2.53
N LYS A 79 7.69 -21.18 3.49
CA LYS A 79 6.66 -21.74 4.36
C LYS A 79 6.02 -20.67 5.25
N GLU A 80 6.79 -19.75 5.80
CA GLU A 80 6.26 -18.65 6.62
C GLU A 80 5.45 -17.66 5.77
N CYS A 81 5.89 -17.37 4.55
CA CYS A 81 5.12 -16.54 3.62
C CYS A 81 3.79 -17.20 3.23
N ASP A 82 3.82 -18.49 2.87
CA ASP A 82 2.62 -19.25 2.52
C ASP A 82 1.64 -19.35 3.70
N GLN A 83 2.16 -19.52 4.91
CA GLN A 83 1.34 -19.51 6.13
C GLN A 83 0.68 -18.14 6.33
N PHE A 84 1.44 -17.04 6.19
CA PHE A 84 0.89 -15.69 6.29
C PHE A 84 -0.23 -15.45 5.27
N ILE A 85 -0.01 -15.83 4.01
CA ILE A 85 -1.00 -15.71 2.92
C ILE A 85 -2.28 -16.47 3.29
N SER A 86 -2.14 -17.72 3.75
CA SER A 86 -3.26 -18.56 4.19
C SER A 86 -4.05 -17.90 5.32
N ASP A 87 -3.34 -17.36 6.32
CA ASP A 87 -3.95 -16.76 7.50
C ASP A 87 -4.74 -15.49 7.17
N VAL A 88 -4.22 -14.60 6.32
CA VAL A 88 -4.93 -13.37 5.96
C VAL A 88 -6.11 -13.63 5.02
N ILE A 89 -6.01 -14.63 4.13
CA ILE A 89 -7.13 -15.10 3.32
C ILE A 89 -8.24 -15.68 4.21
N ARG A 90 -7.89 -16.49 5.21
CA ARG A 90 -8.86 -17.03 6.18
C ARG A 90 -9.55 -15.94 6.99
N LYS A 91 -8.87 -14.81 7.23
CA LYS A 91 -9.44 -13.61 7.86
C LYS A 91 -10.27 -12.73 6.90
N GLY A 92 -10.48 -13.16 5.66
CA GLY A 92 -11.31 -12.46 4.67
C GLY A 92 -10.56 -11.52 3.72
N SER A 93 -9.22 -11.46 3.78
CA SER A 93 -8.43 -10.66 2.82
C SER A 93 -8.45 -11.29 1.43
N LYS A 94 -8.39 -10.45 0.40
CA LYS A 94 -8.28 -10.89 -1.01
C LYS A 94 -6.84 -10.70 -1.48
N LEU A 95 -6.12 -11.81 -1.69
CA LEU A 95 -4.76 -11.80 -2.23
C LEU A 95 -4.73 -12.47 -3.62
N PRO A 96 -3.80 -12.06 -4.51
CA PRO A 96 -3.75 -12.55 -5.88
C PRO A 96 -3.27 -14.01 -6.01
N VAL A 97 -2.58 -14.54 -4.99
CA VAL A 97 -2.00 -15.89 -5.01
C VAL A 97 -2.14 -16.57 -3.64
N ARG A 98 -2.00 -17.89 -3.62
CA ARG A 98 -2.01 -18.72 -2.40
C ARG A 98 -0.63 -19.16 -1.93
N ARG A 99 0.38 -19.09 -2.81
CA ARG A 99 1.78 -19.40 -2.50
C ARG A 99 2.67 -18.26 -2.97
N ILE A 100 3.69 -17.94 -2.19
CA ILE A 100 4.58 -16.81 -2.48
C ILE A 100 5.34 -16.99 -3.81
N LYS A 101 5.69 -18.23 -4.16
CA LYS A 101 6.35 -18.56 -5.43
C LYS A 101 5.51 -18.28 -6.68
N ASP A 102 4.19 -18.26 -6.53
CA ASP A 102 3.28 -17.98 -7.65
C ASP A 102 3.12 -16.46 -7.87
N TYR A 103 3.62 -15.63 -6.93
CA TYR A 103 3.52 -14.18 -7.02
C TYR A 103 4.51 -13.63 -8.06
N LYS A 104 3.98 -12.87 -9.02
CA LYS A 104 4.78 -12.12 -9.98
C LYS A 104 5.05 -10.72 -9.43
N SER A 105 6.31 -10.46 -9.11
CA SER A 105 6.76 -9.14 -8.64
C SER A 105 6.43 -8.05 -9.65
N ARG A 106 6.01 -6.88 -9.15
CA ARG A 106 5.77 -5.68 -9.97
C ARG A 106 7.05 -4.89 -10.27
N GLY A 107 8.22 -5.38 -9.84
CA GLY A 107 9.51 -4.71 -10.08
C GLY A 107 9.73 -3.44 -9.25
N ILE A 108 8.98 -3.27 -8.15
CA ILE A 108 9.11 -2.09 -7.30
C ILE A 108 10.38 -2.21 -6.46
N VAL A 109 11.27 -1.22 -6.60
CA VAL A 109 12.46 -1.07 -5.78
C VAL A 109 12.06 -0.25 -4.54
N LEU A 110 11.90 -0.94 -3.42
CA LEU A 110 11.69 -0.35 -2.10
C LEU A 110 13.02 -0.15 -1.36
#